data_AF-A0A2M7V4N4-F1
#
_entry.id   AF-A0A2M7V4N4-F1
#
_cell.length_a   1.000
_cell.length_b   1.000
_cell.length_c   1.000
_cell.angle_alpha   90.00
_cell.angle_beta   90.00
_cell.angle_gamma   90.00
#
_symmetry.space_group_name_H-M   'P 1'
#
loop_
_entity.id
_entity.type
_entity.pdbx_description
1 polymer ?
#
loop_
_entity_poly.entity_id
_entity_poly.type
_entity_poly.pdbx_seq_one_letter_code
_entity_poly.pdbx_strand_id
1 'polypeptide(L)'
;TERINKKGDNINAGWLARNYGMSLANGELITFQDADDGSHTNRFEIQLYGMEKYKSDHVVVDWRKYSDDLNETVYDVDIDTLQVIDTDTILKTVQKNKKGFFKYPFSRNEDNNYLSSVAHRFDRKYLRSWDSYPLAASMPLFRRSVLGEVRFRQLYERVWPSGRGRGADRDFNFWLAETCKTSIGLEVPLVLWRHNGLDNKKYVDRN
;
A
#
# COMPACT_ATOMS: atom_id res chain seq x y z
N THR A 1 23.56 -7.49 3.65
CA THR A 1 24.21 -6.16 3.60
C THR A 1 23.16 -5.10 3.87
N GLU A 2 23.23 -4.53 5.08
CA GLU A 2 22.18 -3.69 5.66
C GLU A 2 21.81 -2.52 4.76
N ARG A 3 20.53 -2.46 4.39
CA ARG A 3 19.99 -1.43 3.48
C ARG A 3 19.40 -0.30 4.33
N ILE A 4 20.27 0.38 5.06
CA ILE A 4 19.95 1.55 5.87
C ILE A 4 20.48 2.78 5.14
N ASN A 5 19.68 3.84 4.97
CA ASN A 5 20.16 5.07 4.36
C ASN A 5 21.07 5.85 5.32
N LYS A 6 21.70 6.93 4.83
CA LYS A 6 22.56 7.83 5.65
C LYS A 6 21.86 8.47 6.86
N LYS A 7 20.52 8.35 6.97
CA LYS A 7 19.69 8.86 8.07
C LYS A 7 19.23 7.76 9.04
N GLY A 8 19.67 6.51 8.86
CA GLY A 8 19.23 5.39 9.69
C GLY A 8 17.91 4.75 9.23
N ASP A 9 17.31 5.20 8.13
CA ASP A 9 16.05 4.61 7.65
C ASP A 9 16.28 3.28 6.91
N ASN A 10 15.50 2.27 7.26
CA ASN A 10 15.43 1.03 6.52
C ASN A 10 14.79 1.23 5.13
N ILE A 11 15.60 1.19 4.07
CA ILE A 11 15.15 1.35 2.68
C ILE A 11 14.66 0.02 2.05
N ASN A 12 14.87 -1.12 2.71
CA ASN A 12 14.25 -2.39 2.33
C ASN A 12 12.72 -2.27 2.49
N ALA A 13 12.23 -1.55 3.50
CA ALA A 13 10.79 -1.35 3.72
C ALA A 13 9.97 -2.65 3.64
N GLY A 14 10.57 -3.78 4.04
CA GLY A 14 9.94 -5.10 4.08
C GLY A 14 9.73 -5.83 2.74
N TRP A 15 10.19 -5.30 1.59
CA TRP A 15 9.87 -5.89 0.27
C TRP A 15 10.33 -7.36 0.15
N LEU A 16 11.53 -7.68 0.67
CA LEU A 16 12.09 -9.02 0.59
C LEU A 16 11.31 -10.03 1.45
N ALA A 17 10.97 -9.63 2.68
CA ALA A 17 10.21 -10.48 3.60
C ALA A 17 8.80 -10.76 3.07
N ARG A 18 8.12 -9.74 2.52
CA ARG A 18 6.79 -9.89 1.92
C ARG A 18 6.82 -10.81 0.68
N ASN A 19 7.81 -10.66 -0.20
CA ASN A 19 7.97 -11.57 -1.34
C ASN A 19 8.24 -13.02 -0.89
N TYR A 20 9.07 -13.21 0.14
CA TYR A 20 9.31 -14.54 0.69
C TYR A 20 8.01 -15.14 1.27
N GLY A 21 7.25 -14.37 2.07
CA GLY A 21 5.94 -14.80 2.59
C GLY A 21 4.96 -15.18 1.47
N MET A 22 4.87 -14.36 0.41
CA MET A 22 4.03 -14.68 -0.76
C MET A 22 4.46 -15.95 -1.48
N SER A 23 5.77 -16.28 -1.51
CA SER A 23 6.26 -17.51 -2.13
C SER A 23 5.87 -18.78 -1.34
N LEU A 24 5.61 -18.64 -0.04
CA LEU A 24 5.20 -19.74 0.84
C LEU A 24 3.68 -19.87 0.95
N ALA A 25 2.93 -18.79 0.76
CA ALA A 25 1.48 -18.79 0.86
C ALA A 25 0.84 -19.71 -0.19
N ASN A 26 -0.17 -20.50 0.18
CA ASN A 26 -0.92 -21.37 -0.75
C ASN A 26 -2.43 -21.07 -0.78
N GLY A 27 -2.89 -20.07 -0.01
CA GLY A 27 -4.29 -19.65 0.00
C GLY A 27 -4.70 -19.01 -1.34
N GLU A 28 -5.99 -19.09 -1.66
CA GLU A 28 -6.56 -18.41 -2.83
C GLU A 28 -6.42 -16.89 -2.71
N LEU A 29 -6.57 -16.38 -1.49
CA LEU A 29 -6.45 -14.98 -1.15
C LEU A 29 -5.21 -14.76 -0.28
N ILE A 30 -4.59 -13.60 -0.46
CA ILE A 30 -3.41 -13.18 0.28
C ILE A 30 -3.66 -11.79 0.88
N THR A 31 -3.18 -11.60 2.10
CA THR A 31 -3.17 -10.31 2.79
C THR A 31 -1.91 -10.18 3.64
N PHE A 32 -1.70 -9.01 4.22
CA PHE A 32 -0.58 -8.71 5.10
C PHE A 32 -1.06 -8.17 6.44
N GLN A 33 -0.22 -8.37 7.46
CA GLN A 33 -0.33 -7.75 8.77
C GLN A 33 1.08 -7.30 9.15
N ASP A 34 1.26 -5.99 9.37
CA ASP A 34 2.49 -5.49 9.98
C ASP A 34 2.47 -5.87 11.48
N ALA A 35 3.59 -6.38 11.99
CA ALA A 35 3.63 -7.08 13.28
C ALA A 35 3.47 -6.16 14.49
N ASP A 36 3.63 -4.85 14.30
CA ASP A 36 3.44 -3.80 15.30
C ASP A 36 2.04 -3.15 15.24
N ASP A 37 1.25 -3.46 14.21
CA ASP A 37 -0.11 -2.95 14.01
C ASP A 37 -1.18 -3.94 14.50
N GLY A 38 -2.38 -3.41 14.73
CA GLY A 38 -3.57 -4.21 15.05
C GLY A 38 -4.58 -4.25 13.90
N SER A 39 -5.69 -4.95 14.11
CA SER A 39 -6.85 -4.91 13.23
C SER A 39 -8.12 -5.29 13.99
N HIS A 40 -9.27 -4.82 13.50
CA HIS A 40 -10.55 -5.37 13.91
C HIS A 40 -10.67 -6.84 13.51
N THR A 41 -11.33 -7.67 14.32
CA THR A 41 -11.42 -9.14 14.10
C THR A 41 -12.15 -9.50 12.82
N ASN A 42 -13.17 -8.72 12.46
CA ASN A 42 -13.96 -8.92 11.24
C ASN A 42 -13.34 -8.28 9.99
N ARG A 43 -12.05 -7.87 10.02
CA ARG A 43 -11.37 -7.27 8.86
C ARG A 43 -11.45 -8.15 7.62
N PHE A 44 -11.09 -9.43 7.75
CA PHE A 44 -11.06 -10.35 6.61
C PHE A 44 -12.45 -10.62 6.04
N GLU A 45 -13.46 -10.72 6.91
CA GLU A 45 -14.85 -10.91 6.51
C GLU A 45 -15.36 -9.72 5.69
N ILE A 46 -15.14 -8.48 6.16
CA ILE A 46 -15.56 -7.29 5.42
C ILE A 46 -14.80 -7.15 4.10
N GLN A 47 -13.49 -7.42 4.09
CA GLN A 47 -12.69 -7.38 2.86
C GLN A 47 -13.15 -8.45 1.85
N LEU A 48 -13.45 -9.67 2.32
CA LEU A 48 -13.96 -10.75 1.48
C LEU A 48 -15.35 -10.42 0.92
N TYR A 49 -16.26 -9.92 1.75
CA TYR A 49 -17.58 -9.49 1.30
C TYR A 49 -17.48 -8.42 0.22
N GLY A 50 -16.65 -7.39 0.42
CA GLY A 50 -16.41 -6.37 -0.62
C GLY A 50 -15.81 -6.97 -1.89
N MET A 51 -14.89 -7.94 -1.75
CA MET A 51 -14.29 -8.62 -2.89
C MET A 51 -15.35 -9.35 -3.73
N GLU A 52 -16.25 -10.09 -3.09
CA GLU A 52 -17.29 -10.86 -3.76
C GLU A 52 -18.38 -9.95 -4.35
N LYS A 53 -18.91 -9.02 -3.55
CA LYS A 53 -19.98 -8.10 -3.94
C LYS A 53 -19.62 -7.29 -5.18
N TYR A 54 -18.39 -6.75 -5.21
CA TYR A 54 -17.93 -5.90 -6.31
C TYR A 54 -17.12 -6.65 -7.36
N LYS A 55 -17.03 -7.99 -7.26
CA LYS A 55 -16.24 -8.85 -8.17
C LYS A 55 -14.80 -8.34 -8.34
N SER A 56 -14.19 -7.97 -7.23
CA SER A 56 -12.84 -7.42 -7.18
C SER A 56 -11.79 -8.52 -7.05
N ASP A 57 -10.57 -8.24 -7.51
CA ASP A 57 -9.40 -9.08 -7.22
C ASP A 57 -8.46 -8.43 -6.18
N HIS A 58 -8.76 -7.21 -5.75
CA HIS A 58 -7.92 -6.42 -4.85
C HIS A 58 -8.76 -5.40 -4.07
N VAL A 59 -8.83 -5.58 -2.76
CA VAL A 59 -9.60 -4.75 -1.83
C VAL A 59 -8.66 -4.13 -0.80
N VAL A 60 -8.76 -2.82 -0.62
CA VAL A 60 -8.16 -2.11 0.52
C VAL A 60 -9.23 -1.55 1.43
N VAL A 61 -8.88 -1.37 2.70
CA VAL A 61 -9.71 -0.77 3.74
C VAL A 61 -8.97 0.42 4.33
N ASP A 62 -9.62 1.24 5.13
CA ASP A 62 -8.99 2.40 5.75
C ASP A 62 -8.36 2.05 7.11
N TRP A 63 -7.69 3.03 7.70
CA TRP A 63 -7.03 2.91 8.98
C TRP A 63 -7.56 3.92 10.00
N ARG A 64 -7.42 3.58 11.27
CA ARG A 64 -7.43 4.50 12.41
C ARG A 64 -6.22 4.22 13.30
N LYS A 65 -5.92 5.15 14.19
CA LYS A 65 -4.79 5.00 15.11
C LYS A 65 -5.04 3.82 16.03
N TYR A 66 -3.99 3.04 16.25
CA TYR A 66 -4.02 1.93 17.18
C TYR A 66 -4.38 2.39 18.59
N SER A 67 -5.27 1.65 19.22
CA SER A 67 -5.60 1.73 20.64
C SER A 67 -5.92 0.32 21.13
N ASP A 68 -5.48 -0.03 22.35
CA ASP A 68 -5.62 -1.39 22.89
C ASP A 68 -7.08 -1.80 23.07
N ASP A 69 -7.99 -0.85 23.32
CA ASP A 69 -9.44 -1.06 23.44
C ASP A 69 -10.13 -1.38 22.11
N LEU A 70 -9.51 -1.03 20.98
CA LEU A 70 -10.03 -1.31 19.64
C LEU A 70 -9.47 -2.60 19.06
N ASN A 71 -8.29 -3.02 19.50
CA ASN A 71 -7.66 -4.21 18.96
C ASN A 71 -8.52 -5.45 19.25
N GLU A 72 -8.64 -6.31 18.25
CA GLU A 72 -9.44 -7.53 18.34
C GLU A 72 -10.96 -7.32 18.57
N THR A 73 -11.45 -6.08 18.45
CA THR A 73 -12.89 -5.80 18.47
C THR A 73 -13.53 -6.02 17.11
N VAL A 74 -14.83 -6.33 17.10
CA VAL A 74 -15.65 -6.34 15.88
C VAL A 74 -16.02 -4.90 15.55
N TYR A 75 -15.74 -4.44 14.33
CA TYR A 75 -16.22 -3.14 13.87
C TYR A 75 -17.65 -3.31 13.36
N ASP A 76 -18.64 -2.81 14.11
CA ASP A 76 -20.05 -2.90 13.75
C ASP A 76 -20.36 -1.94 12.60
N VAL A 77 -20.65 -2.50 11.42
CA VAL A 77 -20.98 -1.72 10.24
C VAL A 77 -21.89 -2.49 9.30
N ASP A 78 -22.89 -1.81 8.76
CA ASP A 78 -23.63 -2.30 7.61
C ASP A 78 -22.77 -2.13 6.35
N ILE A 79 -22.21 -3.24 5.88
CA ILE A 79 -21.29 -3.28 4.74
C ILE A 79 -21.97 -2.75 3.46
N ASP A 80 -23.29 -2.86 3.36
CA ASP A 80 -24.03 -2.36 2.19
C ASP A 80 -24.13 -0.83 2.13
N THR A 81 -23.87 -0.15 3.25
CA THR A 81 -23.89 1.31 3.36
C THR A 81 -22.51 1.95 3.23
N LEU A 82 -21.45 1.14 3.14
CA LEU A 82 -20.09 1.65 3.06
C LEU A 82 -19.87 2.48 1.79
N GLN A 83 -19.17 3.61 1.95
CA GLN A 83 -18.64 4.34 0.81
C GLN A 83 -17.53 3.52 0.16
N VAL A 84 -17.56 3.45 -1.17
CA VAL A 84 -16.61 2.68 -1.97
C VAL A 84 -15.87 3.60 -2.91
N ILE A 85 -14.54 3.52 -2.86
CA ILE A 85 -13.68 4.12 -3.89
C ILE A 85 -13.66 3.14 -5.05
N ASP A 86 -14.27 3.55 -6.16
CA ASP A 86 -14.40 2.73 -7.35
C ASP A 86 -13.05 2.52 -8.08
N THR A 87 -13.05 1.51 -8.94
CA THR A 87 -11.91 1.13 -9.76
C THR A 87 -11.42 2.25 -10.67
N ASP A 88 -12.32 3.01 -11.28
CA ASP A 88 -11.94 4.08 -12.20
C ASP A 88 -11.17 5.20 -11.49
N THR A 89 -11.58 5.52 -10.26
CA THR A 89 -10.93 6.48 -9.37
C THR A 89 -9.54 5.99 -8.97
N ILE A 90 -9.39 4.71 -8.62
CA ILE A 90 -8.10 4.09 -8.33
C ILE A 90 -7.20 4.11 -9.58
N LEU A 91 -7.70 3.70 -10.75
CA LEU A 91 -6.93 3.67 -11.99
C LEU A 91 -6.52 5.08 -12.47
N LYS A 92 -7.36 6.10 -12.30
CA LYS A 92 -6.97 7.49 -12.52
C LYS A 92 -5.81 7.89 -11.61
N THR A 93 -5.84 7.46 -10.35
CA THR A 93 -4.75 7.70 -9.39
C THR A 93 -3.48 6.95 -9.79
N VAL A 94 -3.59 5.68 -10.24
CA VAL A 94 -2.48 4.90 -10.80
C VAL A 94 -1.79 5.67 -11.93
N GLN A 95 -2.55 6.11 -12.93
CA GLN A 95 -2.00 6.80 -14.11
C GLN A 95 -1.44 8.19 -13.77
N LYS A 96 -2.08 8.91 -12.83
CA LYS A 96 -1.57 10.19 -12.32
C LYS A 96 -0.23 10.02 -11.61
N ASN A 97 -0.02 8.91 -10.90
CA ASN A 97 1.20 8.69 -10.11
C ASN A 97 2.28 7.87 -10.87
N LYS A 98 1.95 7.31 -12.03
CA LYS A 98 2.87 6.49 -12.82
C LYS A 98 4.00 7.34 -13.36
N LYS A 99 5.24 6.90 -13.13
CA LYS A 99 6.42 7.50 -13.74
C LYS A 99 6.34 7.44 -15.28
N GLY A 100 6.90 8.46 -15.93
CA GLY A 100 7.20 8.42 -17.36
C GLY A 100 8.34 7.44 -17.70
N PHE A 101 8.76 7.44 -18.96
CA PHE A 101 9.66 6.44 -19.59
C PHE A 101 11.04 6.19 -18.93
N PHE A 102 11.50 7.03 -18.00
CA PHE A 102 12.83 6.87 -17.39
C PHE A 102 12.80 5.86 -16.23
N LYS A 103 13.28 4.63 -16.50
CA LYS A 103 13.68 3.68 -15.44
C LYS A 103 14.90 4.27 -14.73
N TYR A 104 14.78 4.46 -13.42
CA TYR A 104 15.82 5.08 -12.61
C TYR A 104 16.94 4.06 -12.32
N PRO A 105 18.22 4.35 -12.61
CA PRO A 105 19.31 3.50 -12.15
C PRO A 105 19.73 3.79 -10.71
N PHE A 106 19.37 4.95 -10.13
CA PHE A 106 20.06 5.44 -8.94
C PHE A 106 19.13 5.56 -7.74
N SER A 107 19.22 4.58 -6.83
CA SER A 107 18.70 4.77 -5.49
C SER A 107 19.39 6.00 -4.88
N ARG A 108 18.67 6.79 -4.07
CA ARG A 108 19.23 7.93 -3.32
C ARG A 108 20.45 7.58 -2.43
N ASN A 109 20.79 6.30 -2.34
CA ASN A 109 21.86 5.75 -1.54
C ASN A 109 23.07 5.29 -2.36
N GLU A 110 23.06 5.40 -3.69
CA GLU A 110 24.30 5.23 -4.46
C GLU A 110 25.06 6.56 -4.50
N ASP A 111 26.30 6.51 -4.05
CA ASP A 111 27.00 7.63 -3.42
C ASP A 111 27.38 8.77 -4.36
N ASN A 112 27.37 9.99 -3.78
CA ASN A 112 28.24 11.14 -4.08
C ASN A 112 28.39 11.62 -5.53
N ASN A 113 27.58 11.16 -6.48
CA ASN A 113 27.72 11.60 -7.86
C ASN A 113 26.89 12.86 -8.12
N TYR A 114 27.54 13.98 -8.45
CA TYR A 114 26.88 15.26 -8.78
C TYR A 114 25.76 15.07 -9.82
N LEU A 115 26.00 14.20 -10.80
CA LEU A 115 25.04 13.82 -11.84
C LEU A 115 23.75 13.18 -11.27
N SER A 116 23.84 12.40 -10.20
CA SER A 116 22.65 11.84 -9.53
C SER A 116 21.80 12.93 -8.90
N SER A 117 22.43 13.92 -8.25
CA SER A 117 21.71 15.01 -7.59
C SER A 117 21.03 15.95 -8.59
N VAL A 118 21.67 16.17 -9.75
CA VAL A 118 21.12 16.89 -10.89
C VAL A 118 19.97 16.10 -11.53
N ALA A 119 20.15 14.81 -11.80
CA ALA A 119 19.10 13.93 -12.31
C ALA A 119 17.89 13.84 -11.35
N HIS A 120 18.10 13.87 -10.03
CA HIS A 120 17.04 13.92 -9.02
C HIS A 120 16.25 15.24 -9.02
N ARG A 121 16.88 16.37 -9.38
CA ARG A 121 16.18 17.64 -9.60
C ARG A 121 15.27 17.56 -10.83
N PHE A 122 15.75 16.94 -11.90
CA PHE A 122 14.96 16.72 -13.11
C PHE A 122 13.85 15.67 -12.88
N ASP A 123 14.07 14.62 -12.09
CA ASP A 123 13.09 13.56 -11.81
C ASP A 123 11.85 14.05 -11.04
N ARG A 124 12.01 15.03 -10.14
CA ARG A 124 10.87 15.72 -9.52
C ARG A 124 9.95 16.39 -10.55
N LYS A 125 10.46 16.70 -11.74
CA LYS A 125 9.70 17.26 -12.87
C LYS A 125 9.00 16.19 -13.70
N TYR A 126 9.43 14.92 -13.63
CA TYR A 126 8.89 13.80 -14.41
C TYR A 126 7.94 12.89 -13.60
N LEU A 127 7.96 12.97 -12.28
CA LEU A 127 6.90 12.45 -11.42
C LEU A 127 5.70 13.41 -11.44
N ARG A 128 4.59 12.91 -11.97
CA ARG A 128 3.34 13.68 -12.12
C ARG A 128 2.64 13.93 -10.79
N SER A 129 2.75 13.02 -9.82
CA SER A 129 2.21 13.19 -8.47
C SER A 129 2.90 12.29 -7.42
N TRP A 130 2.75 12.66 -6.15
CA TRP A 130 3.21 11.92 -4.97
C TRP A 130 2.05 11.44 -4.09
N ASP A 131 0.83 11.44 -4.63
CA ASP A 131 -0.35 11.01 -3.89
C ASP A 131 -0.17 9.58 -3.40
N SER A 132 -0.64 9.30 -2.19
CA SER A 132 -0.70 7.94 -1.65
C SER A 132 -1.64 7.08 -2.47
N TYR A 133 -1.47 5.76 -2.36
CA TYR A 133 -2.56 4.87 -2.74
C TYR A 133 -3.77 5.17 -1.83
N PRO A 134 -5.01 5.13 -2.33
CA PRO A 134 -6.18 5.40 -1.50
C PRO A 134 -6.26 4.44 -0.30
N LEU A 135 -6.65 4.94 0.87
CA LEU A 135 -6.82 4.17 2.11
C LEU A 135 -5.52 3.49 2.60
N ALA A 136 -5.62 2.39 3.34
CA ALA A 136 -4.48 1.69 3.96
C ALA A 136 -3.87 0.65 3.01
N ALA A 137 -2.79 1.05 2.33
CA ALA A 137 -2.02 0.18 1.43
C ALA A 137 -1.18 -0.90 2.14
N SER A 138 -1.05 -0.85 3.47
CA SER A 138 -0.25 -1.80 4.26
C SER A 138 -0.86 -3.19 4.29
N MET A 139 -2.19 -3.30 4.18
CA MET A 139 -2.94 -4.52 4.44
C MET A 139 -4.04 -4.83 3.39
N PRO A 140 -3.71 -4.89 2.08
CA PRO A 140 -4.67 -5.26 1.05
C PRO A 140 -5.09 -6.72 1.19
N LEU A 141 -6.28 -7.06 0.70
CA LEU A 141 -6.69 -8.43 0.37
C LEU A 141 -6.71 -8.58 -1.15
N PHE A 142 -6.04 -9.58 -1.70
CA PHE A 142 -5.99 -9.78 -3.15
C PHE A 142 -5.93 -11.26 -3.54
N ARG A 143 -6.35 -11.58 -4.76
CA ARG A 143 -6.27 -12.95 -5.30
C ARG A 143 -4.83 -13.34 -5.59
N ARG A 144 -4.41 -14.52 -5.14
CA ARG A 144 -3.08 -15.09 -5.41
C ARG A 144 -2.76 -15.18 -6.92
N SER A 145 -3.76 -15.36 -7.78
CA SER A 145 -3.60 -15.47 -9.23
C SER A 145 -2.84 -14.28 -9.85
N VAL A 146 -2.92 -13.09 -9.24
CA VAL A 146 -2.22 -11.88 -9.73
C VAL A 146 -0.70 -11.93 -9.52
N LEU A 147 -0.20 -12.83 -8.66
CA LEU A 147 1.23 -12.95 -8.35
C LEU A 147 2.07 -13.52 -9.49
N GLY A 148 1.44 -14.04 -10.55
CA GLY A 148 2.15 -14.37 -11.79
C GLY A 148 2.82 -13.16 -12.44
N GLU A 149 2.29 -11.95 -12.18
CA GLU A 149 2.78 -10.70 -12.76
C GLU A 149 3.35 -9.75 -11.70
N VAL A 150 2.77 -9.73 -10.50
CA VAL A 150 3.02 -8.69 -9.50
C VAL A 150 3.90 -9.19 -8.36
N ARG A 151 4.84 -8.36 -7.91
CA ARG A 151 5.68 -8.58 -6.71
C ARG A 151 6.04 -7.27 -6.04
N PHE A 152 6.50 -7.31 -4.79
CA PHE A 152 7.12 -6.12 -4.20
C PHE A 152 8.45 -5.84 -4.90
N ARG A 153 8.61 -4.61 -5.37
CA ARG A 153 9.83 -4.16 -6.03
C ARG A 153 10.82 -3.55 -5.04
N GLN A 154 12.08 -3.91 -5.23
CA GLN A 154 13.18 -3.18 -4.61
C GLN A 154 13.21 -1.73 -5.11
N LEU A 155 13.85 -0.85 -4.34
CA LEU A 155 13.74 0.61 -4.50
C LEU A 155 13.94 1.11 -5.95
N TYR A 156 14.98 0.65 -6.65
CA TYR A 156 15.29 1.14 -8.01
C TYR A 156 14.35 0.59 -9.09
N GLU A 157 13.63 -0.50 -8.82
CA GLU A 157 12.66 -1.07 -9.75
C GLU A 157 11.28 -0.39 -9.67
N ARG A 158 11.04 0.41 -8.62
CA ARG A 158 9.71 0.99 -8.33
C ARG A 158 9.26 1.97 -9.41
N VAL A 159 8.05 1.76 -9.91
CA VAL A 159 7.36 2.63 -10.87
C VAL A 159 6.59 3.73 -10.15
N TRP A 160 6.08 3.47 -8.95
CA TRP A 160 5.39 4.42 -8.09
C TRP A 160 6.15 4.61 -6.76
N PRO A 161 7.36 5.22 -6.77
CA PRO A 161 8.12 5.40 -5.53
C PRO A 161 7.49 6.44 -4.60
N SER A 162 7.83 6.41 -3.30
CA SER A 162 7.52 7.52 -2.39
C SER A 162 8.65 8.57 -2.34
N GLY A 163 8.30 9.80 -1.96
CA GLY A 163 9.26 10.91 -1.86
C GLY A 163 10.38 10.70 -0.82
N ARG A 164 10.21 9.73 0.09
CA ARG A 164 11.21 9.37 1.13
C ARG A 164 12.05 8.14 0.77
N GLY A 165 11.84 7.51 -0.40
CA GLY A 165 12.52 6.25 -0.76
C GLY A 165 11.96 5.00 -0.04
N ARG A 166 10.94 5.17 0.82
CA ARG A 166 10.09 4.10 1.33
C ARG A 166 8.94 3.85 0.33
N GLY A 167 7.88 3.11 0.69
CA GLY A 167 6.70 2.97 -0.17
C GLY A 167 6.70 1.71 -1.06
N ALA A 168 7.17 0.58 -0.51
CA ALA A 168 7.08 -0.71 -1.22
C ALA A 168 5.62 -1.17 -1.36
N ASP A 169 4.84 -0.95 -0.30
CA ASP A 169 3.38 -1.06 -0.21
C ASP A 169 2.68 -0.20 -1.25
N ARG A 170 2.97 1.11 -1.30
CA ARG A 170 2.37 2.03 -2.30
C ARG A 170 2.62 1.53 -3.72
N ASP A 171 3.87 1.16 -4.01
CA ASP A 171 4.28 0.70 -5.33
C ASP A 171 3.62 -0.63 -5.72
N PHE A 172 3.51 -1.56 -4.77
CA PHE A 172 2.84 -2.84 -4.94
C PHE A 172 1.34 -2.68 -5.18
N ASN A 173 0.64 -1.87 -4.39
CA ASN A 173 -0.80 -1.66 -4.52
C ASN A 173 -1.17 -0.98 -5.84
N PHE A 174 -0.38 0.00 -6.30
CA PHE A 174 -0.58 0.57 -7.64
C PHE A 174 -0.32 -0.45 -8.76
N TRP A 175 0.65 -1.35 -8.59
CA TRP A 175 0.89 -2.42 -9.57
C TRP A 175 -0.27 -3.41 -9.58
N LEU A 176 -0.72 -3.88 -8.42
CA LEU A 176 -1.90 -4.72 -8.29
C LEU A 176 -3.10 -4.09 -9.00
N ALA A 177 -3.39 -2.83 -8.72
CA ALA A 177 -4.52 -2.14 -9.32
C ALA A 177 -4.41 -2.00 -10.85
N GLU A 178 -3.22 -1.71 -11.36
CA GLU A 178 -2.99 -1.68 -12.80
C GLU A 178 -3.16 -3.03 -13.47
N THR A 179 -2.72 -4.11 -12.80
CA THR A 179 -2.79 -5.48 -13.33
C THR A 179 -4.22 -6.01 -13.30
N CYS A 180 -4.92 -5.96 -12.16
CA CYS A 180 -6.25 -6.57 -12.07
C CYS A 180 -7.35 -5.70 -12.68
N LYS A 181 -7.23 -4.36 -12.64
CA LYS A 181 -8.25 -3.41 -13.12
C LYS A 181 -9.65 -3.65 -12.53
N THR A 182 -9.70 -4.24 -11.34
CA THR A 182 -10.93 -4.53 -10.58
C THR A 182 -10.76 -4.07 -9.13
N SER A 183 -9.73 -3.28 -8.81
CA SER A 183 -9.44 -2.84 -7.44
C SER A 183 -10.52 -1.93 -6.88
N ILE A 184 -10.82 -2.07 -5.59
CA ILE A 184 -11.73 -1.19 -4.85
C ILE A 184 -11.13 -0.78 -3.49
N GLY A 185 -11.65 0.31 -2.94
CA GLY A 185 -11.39 0.70 -1.56
C GLY A 185 -12.69 0.79 -0.76
N LEU A 186 -12.74 0.16 0.41
CA LEU A 186 -13.86 0.26 1.35
C LEU A 186 -13.52 1.28 2.43
N GLU A 187 -14.32 2.32 2.55
CA GLU A 187 -14.07 3.40 3.50
C GLU A 187 -14.49 3.05 4.93
N VAL A 188 -13.75 2.12 5.55
CA VAL A 188 -13.97 1.57 6.89
C VAL A 188 -12.63 1.36 7.60
N PRO A 189 -12.44 1.80 8.86
CA PRO A 189 -11.13 1.85 9.52
C PRO A 189 -10.75 0.51 10.18
N LEU A 190 -10.58 -0.54 9.38
CA LEU A 190 -10.33 -1.89 9.89
C LEU A 190 -8.87 -2.15 10.27
N VAL A 191 -7.96 -1.28 9.83
CA VAL A 191 -6.53 -1.32 10.17
C VAL A 191 -6.26 -0.40 11.36
N LEU A 192 -5.60 -0.93 12.39
CA LEU A 192 -5.20 -0.17 13.57
C LEU A 192 -3.70 0.13 13.48
N TRP A 193 -3.37 1.32 12.97
CA TRP A 193 -2.00 1.70 12.69
C TRP A 193 -1.30 2.22 13.96
N ARG A 194 -0.22 1.56 14.39
CA ARG A 194 0.60 1.98 15.53
C ARG A 194 1.60 3.02 15.06
N HIS A 195 1.30 4.29 15.33
CA HIS A 195 2.23 5.39 15.05
C HIS A 195 2.08 6.56 16.03
N ASN A 196 3.13 7.39 16.13
CA ASN A 196 3.20 8.53 17.05
C ASN A 196 2.46 9.80 16.53
N GLY A 197 1.66 9.67 15.47
CA GLY A 197 0.97 10.81 14.85
C GLY A 197 -0.45 11.01 15.36
N LEU A 198 -1.16 11.91 14.68
CA LEU A 198 -2.59 12.13 14.85
C LEU A 198 -3.38 10.99 14.23
N ASP A 199 -4.55 10.71 14.80
CA ASP A 199 -5.50 9.75 14.25
C ASP A 199 -6.06 10.23 12.90
N ASN A 200 -6.60 9.29 12.13
CA ASN A 200 -7.32 9.55 10.91
C ASN A 200 -8.58 10.35 11.23
N LYS A 201 -8.57 11.64 10.85
CA LYS A 201 -9.63 12.62 11.11
C LYS A 201 -11.04 12.13 10.71
N LYS A 202 -11.13 11.19 9.77
CA LYS A 202 -12.41 10.63 9.32
C LYS A 202 -13.11 9.77 10.38
N TYR A 203 -12.38 9.24 11.35
CA TYR A 203 -12.87 8.25 12.32
C TYR A 203 -12.66 8.65 13.78
N VAL A 204 -12.28 9.91 14.05
CA VAL A 204 -12.07 10.41 15.42
C VAL A 204 -13.39 10.49 16.21
N ASP A 205 -14.51 10.72 15.53
CA ASP A 205 -15.82 11.01 16.16
C ASP A 205 -16.89 9.92 15.93
N ARG A 206 -16.51 8.75 15.41
CA ARG A 206 -17.43 7.65 15.10
C ARG A 206 -17.21 6.49 16.06
N ASN A 207 -17.66 6.66 17.30
CA ASN A 207 -17.87 5.58 18.27
C ASN A 207 -19.36 5.54 18.64
#